data_AF-A0A452YA17-F1
#
_entry.id   AF-A0A452YA17-F1
#
_cell.length_a   1.000
_cell.length_b   1.000
_cell.length_c   1.000
_cell.angle_alpha   90.00
_cell.angle_beta   90.00
_cell.angle_gamma   90.00
#
_symmetry.space_group_name_H-M   'P 1'
#
loop_
_entity.id
_entity.type
_entity.pdbx_description
1 polymer ?
#
loop_
_entity_poly.entity_id
_entity_poly.type
_entity_poly.pdbx_seq_one_letter_code
_entity_poly.pdbx_strand_id
1 'polypeptide(L)' 'MMIVDGLTAKFWEDRWISGRSISEIAPLLYACIPKRRGKHSTVVEGLHDHGWARDI' A
#
# COMPACT_ATOMS: atom_id res chain seq x y z
N MET A 1 -7.93 3.98 17.13
CA MET A 1 -7.21 5.05 16.41
C MET A 1 -5.76 4.61 16.26
N MET A 2 -5.44 3.83 15.24
CA MET A 2 -4.05 3.40 15.00
C MET A 2 -3.51 4.29 13.89
N ILE A 3 -2.82 5.35 14.27
CA ILE A 3 -2.01 6.15 13.33
C ILE A 3 -0.81 5.25 13.03
N VAL A 4 -0.91 4.42 12.01
CA VAL A 4 0.25 3.64 11.56
C VAL A 4 1.19 4.63 10.90
N ASP A 5 2.41 4.71 11.40
CA ASP A 5 3.47 5.53 10.83
C ASP A 5 3.65 5.15 9.34
N GLY A 6 3.54 6.13 8.44
CA GLY A 6 3.66 5.91 6.99
C GLY A 6 5.00 5.33 6.56
N LEU A 7 6.02 5.37 7.43
CA LEU A 7 7.34 4.75 7.23
C LEU A 7 7.35 3.25 7.47
N THR A 8 6.39 2.72 8.23
CA THR A 8 6.32 1.27 8.56
C THR A 8 5.07 0.61 7.99
N ALA A 9 4.00 1.39 7.82
CA ALA A 9 2.77 0.97 7.18
C ALA A 9 3.03 0.45 5.77
N LYS A 10 2.47 -0.71 5.42
CA LYS A 10 2.48 -1.26 4.08
C LYS A 10 1.43 -0.61 3.20
N PHE A 11 1.86 -0.10 2.05
CA PHE A 11 0.99 0.62 1.13
C PHE A 11 -0.21 -0.25 0.68
N TRP A 12 0.03 -1.52 0.39
CA TRP A 12 -0.99 -2.41 -0.18
C TRP A 12 -1.84 -3.15 0.85
N GLU A 13 -1.25 -3.48 2.00
CA GLU A 13 -1.85 -4.38 2.98
C GLU A 13 -2.44 -3.64 4.19
N ASP A 14 -1.83 -2.53 4.62
CA ASP A 14 -2.26 -1.84 5.85
C ASP A 14 -3.42 -0.87 5.61
N ARG A 15 -4.22 -0.65 6.66
CA ARG A 15 -5.41 0.21 6.65
C ARG A 15 -5.08 1.68 6.88
N TRP A 16 -4.22 2.25 6.04
CA TRP A 16 -3.70 3.61 6.23
C TRP A 16 -4.54 4.71 5.56
N ILE A 17 -5.44 4.35 4.62
CA ILE A 17 -6.28 5.31 3.90
C ILE A 17 -7.73 5.25 4.39
N SER A 18 -8.13 6.24 5.19
CA SER A 18 -9.49 6.31 5.77
C SER A 18 -9.91 5.03 6.52
N GLY A 19 -8.96 4.35 7.17
CA GLY A 19 -9.19 3.10 7.89
C GLY A 19 -9.40 1.87 6.99
N ARG A 20 -9.09 1.97 5.70
CA ARG A 20 -9.13 0.87 4.72
C ARG A 20 -7.77 0.67 4.08
N SER A 21 -7.49 -0.54 3.59
CA SER A 21 -6.31 -0.84 2.78
C SER A 21 -6.58 -0.61 1.30
N ILE A 22 -5.52 -0.50 0.49
CA ILE A 22 -5.68 -0.46 -0.99
C ILE A 22 -6.30 -1.77 -1.50
N SER A 23 -6.00 -2.92 -0.89
CA SER A 23 -6.63 -4.19 -1.24
C SER A 23 -8.15 -4.23 -0.98
N GLU A 24 -8.64 -3.47 0.01
CA GLU A 24 -10.08 -3.30 0.29
C GLU A 24 -10.75 -2.29 -0.66
N ILE A 25 -10.01 -1.29 -1.14
CA ILE A 25 -10.54 -0.23 -2.01
C ILE A 25 -10.50 -0.65 -3.49
N ALA A 26 -9.41 -1.28 -3.92
CA ALA A 26 -9.12 -1.63 -5.31
C ALA A 26 -8.57 -3.07 -5.40
N PRO A 27 -9.41 -4.09 -5.14
CA PRO A 27 -8.97 -5.49 -5.10
C PRO A 27 -8.41 -5.98 -6.45
N LEU A 28 -8.92 -5.46 -7.58
CA LEU A 28 -8.41 -5.80 -8.91
C LEU A 28 -7.00 -5.25 -9.15
N LEU A 29 -6.71 -4.03 -8.67
CA LEU A 29 -5.38 -3.46 -8.74
C LEU A 29 -4.41 -4.27 -7.88
N TYR A 30 -4.82 -4.60 -6.65
CA TYR A 30 -4.02 -5.42 -5.74
C TYR A 30 -3.71 -6.81 -6.30
N ALA A 31 -4.64 -7.42 -7.04
CA ALA A 31 -4.43 -8.72 -7.68
C ALA A 31 -3.31 -8.71 -8.75
N CYS A 32 -3.01 -7.54 -9.34
CA CYS A 32 -1.91 -7.39 -10.29
C CYS A 32 -0.54 -7.30 -9.60
N ILE A 33 -0.50 -6.98 -8.30
CA ILE A 33 0.75 -6.73 -7.59
C ILE A 33 1.40 -8.06 -7.17
N PRO A 34 2.68 -8.31 -7.51
CA PRO A 34 3.41 -9.46 -6.99
C PRO A 34 3.50 -9.41 -5.47
N LYS A 35 3.17 -10.51 -4.78
CA LYS A 35 3.16 -10.59 -3.30
C LYS A 35 4.46 -10.12 -2.62
N ARG A 36 5.61 -10.28 -3.30
CA ARG A 36 6.91 -9.79 -2.80
C ARG A 36 7.04 -8.27 -2.87
N ARG A 37 6.50 -7.62 -3.91
CA ARG A 37 6.52 -6.16 -4.05
C ARG A 37 5.57 -5.53 -3.04
N GLY A 38 4.33 -6.01 -3.00
CA GLY A 38 3.28 -5.47 -2.13
C GLY A 38 3.64 -5.46 -0.64
N LYS A 39 4.44 -6.43 -0.20
CA LYS A 39 4.88 -6.57 1.20
C LYS A 39 6.06 -5.66 1.58
N HIS A 40 6.82 -5.15 0.62
CA HIS A 40 7.99 -4.32 0.91
C HIS A 40 7.65 -2.82 0.85
N SER A 41 6.80 -2.40 -0.09
CA SER A 41 6.43 -1.01 -0.29
C SER A 41 5.71 -0.39 0.90
N THR A 42 6.34 0.61 1.50
CA THR A 42 5.75 1.42 2.57
C THR A 42 4.82 2.49 2.02
N VAL A 43 3.96 3.09 2.86
CA VAL A 43 3.06 4.16 2.43
C VAL A 43 3.82 5.36 1.87
N VAL A 44 4.93 5.74 2.50
CA VAL A 44 5.78 6.83 2.02
C VAL A 44 6.40 6.50 0.65
N GLU A 45 6.96 5.30 0.48
CA GLU A 45 7.54 4.89 -0.81
C GLU A 45 6.49 4.76 -1.90
N GLY A 46 5.31 4.25 -1.56
CA GLY A 46 4.20 4.11 -2.49
C GLY A 46 3.69 5.47 -2.97
N LEU A 47 3.50 6.42 -2.06
CA LEU A 47 3.01 7.76 -2.38
C LEU A 47 4.07 8.66 -3.04
N HIS A 48 5.33 8.52 -2.66
CA HIS A 48 6.41 9.34 -3.19
C HIS A 48 6.62 9.06 -4.67
N ASP A 49 6.49 10.10 -5.50
CA ASP A 49 6.66 10.03 -6.95
C ASP A 49 5.84 8.93 -7.64
N HIS A 50 4.64 8.64 -7.12
CA HIS A 50 3.81 7.51 -7.59
C HIS A 50 4.55 6.16 -7.57
N GLY A 51 5.43 5.94 -6.58
CA GLY A 51 6.23 4.73 -6.46
C GLY A 51 5.43 3.43 -6.46
N TRP A 52 4.17 3.46 -6.02
CA TRP A 52 3.23 2.34 -6.10
C TRP A 52 3.02 1.82 -7.53
N ALA A 53 3.14 2.68 -8.56
CA ALA A 53 2.99 2.28 -9.96
C ALA A 53 4.14 1.37 -10.42
N ARG A 54 5.28 1.37 -9.72
CA ARG A 54 6.43 0.47 -9.99
C ARG A 54 6.20 -0.94 -9.45
N ASP A 55 5.17 -1.14 -8.63
CA ASP A 55 4.80 -2.44 -8.08
C ASP A 55 3.90 -3.25 -9.01
N ILE A 56 3.28 -2.61 -10.01
CA ILE A 56 2.54 -3.24 -11.12
C ILE A 56 3.56 -3.84 -12.10
#